data_AF-A0A850SE93-F1
#
_entry.id   AF-A0A850SE93-F1
#
_cell.length_a   1.000
_cell.length_b   1.000
_cell.length_c   1.000
_cell.angle_alpha   90.00
_cell.angle_beta   90.00
_cell.angle_gamma   90.00
#
_symmetry.space_group_name_H-M   'P 1'
#
loop_
_entity.id
_entity.type
_entity.pdbx_description
1 polymer ?
#
loop_
_entity_poly.entity_id
_entity_poly.type
_entity_poly.pdbx_seq_one_letter_code
_entity_poly.pdbx_strand_id
1 'polypeptide(L)'
;MLLSRYKTGSEKPIRWQMWWAVIGKESFSKEDIDALIEFNRRLMARRGHNFDVNRGELDSIFKQLGKFRSITDHRTRIINMAAWILYGIAESRPFFDGNKTSASATCIRFLNWNGYDLLIELLDIKREMHRLLTGVQRHYKDFDDVREFLKRSVITFRSR
;
A
#
# COMPACT_ATOMS: atom_id res chain seq x y z
N MET A 1 41.27 -45.77 36.93
CA MET A 1 40.77 -45.44 38.27
C MET A 1 40.31 -43.98 38.25
N LEU A 2 39.04 -43.76 38.56
CA LEU A 2 38.32 -42.51 38.89
C LEU A 2 38.04 -41.44 37.81
N LEU A 3 36.73 -41.31 37.57
CA LEU A 3 35.95 -40.29 36.86
C LEU A 3 35.78 -39.01 37.70
N SER A 4 35.62 -37.84 37.06
CA SER A 4 34.82 -36.70 37.57
C SER A 4 34.52 -35.70 36.44
N ARG A 5 33.38 -35.81 35.74
CA ARG A 5 32.11 -35.04 35.89
C ARG A 5 32.07 -33.65 35.21
N TYR A 6 31.40 -33.65 34.05
CA TYR A 6 30.50 -32.67 33.42
C TYR A 6 30.24 -31.28 34.07
N LYS A 7 30.26 -30.23 33.22
CA LYS A 7 29.22 -29.19 33.02
C LYS A 7 29.62 -28.29 31.81
N THR A 8 29.03 -28.50 30.63
CA THR A 8 27.95 -27.70 30.00
C THR A 8 28.28 -26.22 29.73
N GLY A 9 28.35 -25.86 28.44
CA GLY A 9 28.38 -24.46 28.00
C GLY A 9 28.68 -24.35 26.50
N SER A 10 27.72 -24.72 25.66
CA SER A 10 27.77 -24.45 24.22
C SER A 10 27.63 -22.95 23.98
N GLU A 11 28.76 -22.27 23.80
CA GLU A 11 28.78 -20.91 23.27
C GLU A 11 28.35 -20.95 21.81
N LYS A 12 27.04 -20.88 21.59
CA LYS A 12 26.47 -20.53 20.29
C LYS A 12 26.97 -19.13 19.93
N PRO A 13 27.48 -18.88 18.71
CA PRO A 13 27.80 -17.53 18.30
C PRO A 13 26.50 -16.73 18.34
N ILE A 14 26.53 -15.64 19.11
CA ILE A 14 25.41 -14.72 19.28
C ILE A 14 25.12 -14.11 17.91
N ARG A 15 24.16 -14.73 17.24
CA ARG A 15 23.60 -14.33 15.96
C ARG A 15 22.83 -13.04 16.17
N TRP A 16 23.54 -11.91 16.24
CA TRP A 16 22.96 -10.56 16.13
C TRP A 16 22.56 -10.27 14.68
N GLN A 17 21.79 -11.17 14.06
CA GLN A 17 20.91 -10.78 12.97
C GLN A 17 19.68 -10.16 13.63
N MET A 18 19.78 -8.88 13.96
CA MET A 18 18.60 -8.03 14.15
C MET A 18 17.87 -7.97 12.81
N TRP A 19 17.03 -8.97 12.57
CA TRP A 19 15.91 -8.82 11.67
C TRP A 19 15.00 -7.78 12.32
N TRP A 20 15.12 -6.53 11.90
CA TRP A 20 13.93 -5.69 11.86
C TRP A 20 13.00 -6.40 10.86
N ALA A 21 12.18 -7.33 11.37
CA ALA A 21 10.92 -7.60 10.71
C ALA A 21 10.23 -6.24 10.70
N VAL A 22 10.38 -5.51 9.58
CA VAL A 22 9.48 -4.42 9.25
C VAL A 22 8.13 -5.11 9.17
N ILE A 23 7.41 -5.13 10.29
CA ILE A 23 6.03 -5.61 10.32
C ILE A 23 5.30 -4.57 9.48
N GLY A 24 5.14 -4.90 8.19
CA GLY A 24 4.46 -4.05 7.23
C GLY A 24 3.08 -3.67 7.76
N LYS A 25 2.66 -2.44 7.47
CA LYS A 25 1.34 -1.96 7.89
C LYS A 25 0.27 -2.47 6.93
N GLU A 26 -0.35 -3.60 7.27
CA GLU A 26 -1.43 -4.26 6.49
C GLU A 26 -2.86 -3.79 6.86
N SER A 27 -3.00 -2.58 7.42
CA SER A 27 -4.32 -2.00 7.74
C SER A 27 -4.27 -0.48 7.78
N PHE A 28 -5.43 0.15 7.64
CA PHE A 28 -5.62 1.59 7.84
C PHE A 28 -6.38 1.81 9.14
N SER A 29 -5.79 2.61 10.03
CA SER A 29 -6.44 3.15 11.21
C SER A 29 -7.36 4.32 10.81
N LYS A 30 -8.19 4.77 11.75
CA LYS A 30 -9.03 5.96 11.56
C LYS A 30 -8.16 7.18 11.20
N GLU A 31 -7.02 7.30 11.86
CA GLU A 31 -6.05 8.38 11.70
C GLU A 31 -5.41 8.36 10.30
N ASP A 32 -5.21 7.17 9.72
CA ASP A 32 -4.71 7.06 8.34
C ASP A 32 -5.73 7.53 7.30
N ILE A 33 -7.01 7.20 7.53
CA ILE A 33 -8.12 7.66 6.69
C ILE A 33 -8.27 9.18 6.83
N ASP A 34 -8.20 9.71 8.05
CA ASP A 34 -8.22 11.16 8.31
C ASP A 34 -7.06 11.86 7.61
N ALA A 35 -5.86 11.26 7.61
CA ALA A 35 -4.71 11.80 6.90
C ALA A 35 -4.89 11.82 5.36
N LEU A 36 -5.57 10.81 4.78
CA LEU A 36 -5.95 10.79 3.37
C LEU A 36 -6.96 11.90 3.05
N ILE A 37 -7.99 12.05 3.89
CA ILE A 37 -9.00 13.10 3.74
C ILE A 37 -8.34 14.48 3.77
N GLU A 38 -7.47 14.70 4.75
CA GLU A 38 -6.72 15.94 4.90
C GLU A 38 -5.78 16.19 3.71
N PHE A 39 -5.14 15.16 3.18
CA PHE A 39 -4.35 15.26 1.94
C PHE A 39 -5.22 15.77 0.77
N ASN A 40 -6.41 15.19 0.56
CA ASN A 40 -7.30 15.62 -0.50
C ASN A 40 -7.80 17.05 -0.27
N ARG A 41 -8.17 17.41 0.96
CA ARG A 41 -8.59 18.77 1.33
C ARG A 41 -7.53 19.81 0.97
N ARG A 42 -6.26 19.56 1.28
CA ARG A 42 -5.15 20.45 0.89
C ARG A 42 -4.95 20.49 -0.63
N LEU A 43 -5.16 19.37 -1.32
CA LEU A 43 -5.10 19.32 -2.79
C LEU A 43 -6.20 20.20 -3.43
N MET A 44 -7.43 20.13 -2.91
CA MET A 44 -8.56 20.95 -3.40
C MET A 44 -8.34 22.44 -3.14
N ALA A 45 -7.87 22.79 -1.93
CA ALA A 45 -7.53 24.16 -1.59
C ALA A 45 -6.48 24.76 -2.55
N ARG A 46 -5.46 23.99 -2.93
CA ARG A 46 -4.43 24.43 -3.90
C ARG A 46 -4.97 24.62 -5.31
N ARG A 47 -6.05 23.93 -5.68
CA ARG A 47 -6.69 24.04 -7.00
C ARG A 47 -7.80 25.11 -7.04
N GLY A 48 -8.15 25.69 -5.89
CA GLY A 48 -9.34 26.55 -5.78
C GLY A 48 -10.65 25.79 -6.00
N HIS A 49 -10.67 24.48 -5.72
CA HIS A 49 -11.84 23.63 -5.87
C HIS A 49 -12.54 23.41 -4.52
N ASN A 50 -13.84 23.11 -4.56
CA ASN A 50 -14.58 22.69 -3.37
C ASN A 50 -14.06 21.35 -2.84
N PHE A 51 -14.17 21.17 -1.53
CA PHE A 51 -13.85 19.93 -0.85
C PHE A 51 -15.12 19.30 -0.30
N ASP A 52 -15.31 18.02 -0.60
CA ASP A 52 -16.32 17.17 0.03
C ASP A 52 -15.83 15.72 0.00
N VAL A 53 -16.33 14.91 0.93
CA VAL A 53 -15.94 13.51 1.08
C VAL A 53 -17.09 12.63 1.57
N ASN A 54 -17.32 11.52 0.87
CA ASN A 54 -18.09 10.39 1.35
C ASN A 54 -17.20 9.49 2.22
N ARG A 55 -17.23 9.74 3.54
CA ARG A 55 -16.49 8.94 4.54
C ARG A 55 -16.89 7.46 4.52
N GLY A 56 -18.18 7.16 4.32
CA GLY A 56 -18.69 5.79 4.31
C GLY A 56 -18.08 4.94 3.19
N GLU A 57 -17.89 5.53 2.01
CA GLU A 57 -17.19 4.87 0.89
C GLU A 57 -15.73 4.57 1.23
N LEU A 58 -15.01 5.52 1.84
CA LEU A 58 -13.63 5.28 2.28
C LEU A 58 -13.55 4.14 3.30
N ASP A 59 -14.38 4.18 4.34
CA ASP A 59 -14.39 3.15 5.37
C ASP A 59 -14.73 1.77 4.77
N SER A 60 -15.65 1.71 3.80
CA SER A 60 -15.99 0.49 3.04
C SER A 60 -14.80 -0.06 2.24
N ILE A 61 -14.09 0.81 1.51
CA ILE A 61 -12.89 0.44 0.75
C ILE A 61 -11.84 -0.18 1.69
N PHE A 62 -11.52 0.48 2.81
CA PHE A 62 -10.46 0.00 3.71
C PHE A 62 -10.87 -1.24 4.50
N LYS A 63 -12.14 -1.40 4.87
CA LYS A 63 -12.66 -2.62 5.51
C LYS A 63 -12.45 -3.86 4.62
N GLN A 64 -12.59 -3.71 3.30
CA GLN A 64 -12.41 -4.80 2.36
C GLN A 64 -10.97 -5.30 2.24
N LEU A 65 -9.96 -4.60 2.77
CA LEU A 65 -8.57 -5.10 2.77
C LEU A 65 -8.43 -6.43 3.52
N GLY A 66 -9.29 -6.68 4.50
CA GLY A 66 -9.30 -7.95 5.24
C GLY A 66 -9.46 -9.19 4.36
N LYS A 67 -10.06 -9.07 3.16
CA LYS A 67 -10.28 -10.20 2.23
C LYS A 67 -9.00 -10.81 1.68
N PHE A 68 -7.89 -10.06 1.70
CA PHE A 68 -6.60 -10.52 1.16
C PHE A 68 -5.71 -11.20 2.21
N ARG A 69 -6.10 -11.20 3.49
CA ARG A 69 -5.29 -11.75 4.59
C ARG A 69 -4.99 -13.24 4.47
N SER A 70 -5.80 -13.99 3.73
CA SER A 70 -5.59 -15.42 3.47
C SER A 70 -4.48 -15.70 2.45
N ILE A 71 -4.03 -14.72 1.67
CA ILE A 71 -2.94 -14.88 0.71
C ILE A 71 -1.64 -15.06 1.49
N THR A 72 -0.96 -16.20 1.34
CA THR A 72 0.25 -16.53 2.11
C THR A 72 1.48 -15.77 1.64
N ASP A 73 1.69 -15.67 0.32
CA ASP A 73 2.78 -14.91 -0.27
C ASP A 73 2.64 -13.41 0.07
N HIS A 74 3.56 -12.89 0.86
CA HIS A 74 3.51 -11.51 1.38
C HIS A 74 3.46 -10.49 0.23
N ARG A 75 4.31 -10.66 -0.80
CA ARG A 75 4.37 -9.72 -1.92
C ARG A 75 3.04 -9.67 -2.67
N THR A 76 2.48 -10.84 -2.99
CA THR A 76 1.18 -10.95 -3.66
C THR A 76 0.08 -10.36 -2.79
N ARG A 77 0.08 -10.62 -1.48
CA ARG A 77 -0.90 -10.05 -0.55
C ARG A 77 -0.87 -8.52 -0.56
N ILE A 78 0.31 -7.92 -0.37
CA ILE A 78 0.48 -6.47 -0.38
C ILE A 78 0.11 -5.86 -1.73
N ILE A 79 0.47 -6.48 -2.86
CA ILE A 79 0.10 -5.99 -4.18
C ILE A 79 -1.42 -6.02 -4.38
N ASN A 80 -2.12 -7.06 -3.92
CA ASN A 80 -3.58 -7.12 -4.02
C ASN A 80 -4.26 -6.06 -3.14
N MET A 81 -3.74 -5.82 -1.94
CA MET A 81 -4.22 -4.76 -1.06
C MET A 81 -3.97 -3.37 -1.66
N ALA A 82 -2.78 -3.12 -2.20
CA ALA A 82 -2.43 -1.88 -2.90
C ALA A 82 -3.31 -1.66 -4.14
N ALA A 83 -3.57 -2.71 -4.91
CA ALA A 83 -4.47 -2.68 -6.06
C ALA A 83 -5.88 -2.29 -5.63
N TRP A 84 -6.35 -2.82 -4.49
CA TRP A 84 -7.67 -2.52 -3.97
C TRP A 84 -7.81 -1.08 -3.49
N ILE A 85 -6.77 -0.54 -2.84
CA ILE A 85 -6.72 0.88 -2.46
C ILE A 85 -6.79 1.76 -3.71
N LEU A 86 -5.96 1.45 -4.71
CA LEU A 86 -5.84 2.23 -5.93
C LEU A 86 -7.13 2.19 -6.77
N TYR A 87 -7.67 0.99 -6.99
CA TYR A 87 -8.92 0.76 -7.70
C TYR A 87 -10.12 1.33 -6.93
N GLY A 88 -10.28 0.98 -5.65
CA GLY A 88 -11.45 1.31 -4.85
C GLY A 88 -11.63 2.82 -4.70
N ILE A 89 -10.57 3.58 -4.42
CA ILE A 89 -10.66 5.05 -4.33
C ILE A 89 -10.95 5.66 -5.71
N ALA A 90 -10.35 5.13 -6.78
CA ALA A 90 -10.57 5.66 -8.12
C ALA A 90 -12.00 5.40 -8.63
N GLU A 91 -12.56 4.23 -8.31
CA GLU A 91 -13.86 3.76 -8.78
C GLU A 91 -15.02 4.33 -7.95
N SER A 92 -14.98 4.20 -6.62
CA SER A 92 -16.04 4.73 -5.74
C SER A 92 -16.08 6.26 -5.71
N ARG A 93 -14.99 6.92 -6.13
CA ARG A 93 -14.84 8.38 -6.15
C ARG A 93 -15.33 9.06 -4.86
N PRO A 94 -14.77 8.71 -3.69
CA PRO A 94 -15.26 9.20 -2.42
C PRO A 94 -15.08 10.71 -2.24
N PHE A 95 -14.25 11.39 -3.04
CA PHE A 95 -14.07 12.83 -2.98
C PHE A 95 -14.80 13.55 -4.11
N PHE A 96 -15.16 14.81 -3.91
CA PHE A 96 -15.70 15.67 -4.97
C PHE A 96 -14.76 15.74 -6.19
N ASP A 97 -13.47 15.95 -5.96
CA ASP A 97 -12.41 15.89 -6.98
C ASP A 97 -11.09 15.38 -6.36
N GLY A 98 -10.08 15.11 -7.17
CA GLY A 98 -8.77 14.62 -6.73
C GLY A 98 -8.73 13.12 -6.44
N ASN A 99 -9.77 12.36 -6.80
CA ASN A 99 -9.85 10.92 -6.57
C ASN A 99 -8.63 10.15 -7.11
N LYS A 100 -8.24 10.37 -8.37
CA LYS A 100 -7.07 9.70 -8.96
C LYS A 100 -5.78 10.03 -8.21
N THR A 101 -5.55 11.30 -7.90
CA THR A 101 -4.37 11.74 -7.15
C THR A 101 -4.34 11.16 -5.74
N SER A 102 -5.48 11.11 -5.07
CA SER A 102 -5.63 10.56 -3.71
C SER A 102 -5.44 9.05 -3.70
N ALA A 103 -5.98 8.34 -4.70
CA ALA A 103 -5.79 6.90 -4.89
C ALA A 103 -4.31 6.56 -5.09
N SER A 104 -3.62 7.27 -5.99
CA SER A 104 -2.19 7.09 -6.25
C SER A 104 -1.35 7.37 -5.01
N ALA A 105 -1.56 8.50 -4.34
CA ALA A 105 -0.80 8.88 -3.14
C ALA A 105 -0.97 7.86 -2.01
N THR A 106 -2.20 7.37 -1.80
CA THR A 106 -2.50 6.38 -0.76
C THR A 106 -1.90 5.02 -1.08
N CYS A 107 -1.99 4.58 -2.34
CA CYS A 107 -1.39 3.34 -2.81
C CYS A 107 0.14 3.35 -2.62
N ILE A 108 0.80 4.43 -3.06
CA ILE A 108 2.26 4.59 -2.90
C ILE A 108 2.64 4.58 -1.41
N ARG A 109 1.92 5.32 -0.57
CA ARG A 109 2.17 5.34 0.87
C ARG A 109 2.03 3.95 1.50
N PHE A 110 1.00 3.20 1.11
CA PHE A 110 0.79 1.83 1.58
C PHE A 110 1.90 0.89 1.12
N LEU A 111 2.34 0.96 -0.14
CA LEU A 111 3.47 0.18 -0.64
C LEU A 111 4.74 0.49 0.17
N ASN A 112 5.02 1.77 0.41
CA ASN A 112 6.20 2.21 1.16
C ASN A 112 6.20 1.69 2.60
N TRP A 113 5.05 1.69 3.28
CA TRP A 113 4.91 1.10 4.62
C TRP A 113 5.19 -0.40 4.68
N ASN A 114 5.12 -1.09 3.55
CA ASN A 114 5.28 -2.53 3.45
C ASN A 114 6.59 -2.93 2.73
N GLY A 115 7.55 -2.00 2.60
CA GLY A 115 8.87 -2.27 2.04
C GLY A 115 8.89 -2.39 0.51
N TYR A 116 7.87 -1.85 -0.16
CA TYR A 116 7.78 -1.78 -1.62
C TYR A 116 7.77 -0.34 -2.11
N ASP A 117 8.20 -0.14 -3.35
CA ASP A 117 8.18 1.15 -4.02
C ASP A 117 7.52 1.03 -5.39
N LEU A 118 6.92 2.12 -5.85
CA LEU A 118 6.40 2.29 -7.20
C LEU A 118 7.19 3.45 -7.81
N LEU A 119 7.99 3.18 -8.84
CA LEU A 119 8.89 4.15 -9.49
C LEU A 119 8.13 5.25 -10.25
N ILE A 120 7.32 6.04 -9.54
CA ILE A 120 6.38 7.00 -10.10
C ILE A 120 7.08 8.24 -10.70
N GLU A 121 8.33 8.46 -10.32
CA GLU A 121 9.20 9.47 -10.92
C GLU A 121 9.57 9.11 -12.36
N LEU A 122 9.49 7.83 -12.75
CA LEU A 122 9.58 7.43 -14.13
C LEU A 122 8.32 7.89 -14.89
N LEU A 123 8.52 8.79 -15.85
CA LEU A 123 7.45 9.41 -16.62
C LEU A 123 6.50 8.37 -17.26
N ASP A 124 7.03 7.23 -17.70
CA ASP A 124 6.24 6.16 -18.30
C ASP A 124 5.29 5.51 -17.31
N ILE A 125 5.78 5.16 -16.10
CA ILE A 125 4.96 4.60 -15.03
C ILE A 125 3.88 5.59 -14.60
N LYS A 126 4.24 6.88 -14.49
CA LYS A 126 3.29 7.95 -14.17
C LYS A 126 2.17 8.09 -15.20
N ARG A 127 2.53 8.12 -16.48
CA ARG A 127 1.56 8.23 -17.59
C ARG A 127 0.67 7.00 -17.66
N GLU A 128 1.26 5.81 -17.49
CA GLU A 128 0.52 4.56 -17.51
C GLU A 128 -0.49 4.47 -16.36
N MET A 129 -0.07 4.78 -15.13
CA MET A 129 -0.97 4.81 -13.98
C MET A 129 -2.11 5.83 -14.19
N HIS A 130 -1.82 7.00 -14.75
CA HIS A 130 -2.85 7.99 -15.03
C HIS A 130 -3.88 7.50 -16.06
N ARG A 131 -3.42 6.83 -17.13
CA ARG A 131 -4.29 6.22 -18.14
C ARG A 131 -5.14 5.10 -17.52
N LEU A 132 -4.52 4.22 -16.74
CA LEU A 132 -5.19 3.14 -16.03
C LEU A 132 -6.32 3.67 -15.14
N LEU A 133 -6.05 4.66 -14.28
CA LEU A 133 -7.06 5.25 -13.40
C LEU A 133 -8.15 6.01 -14.15
N THR A 134 -7.83 6.58 -15.30
CA THR A 134 -8.83 7.19 -16.19
C THR A 134 -9.72 6.12 -16.83
N GLY A 135 -9.17 4.94 -17.09
CA GLY A 135 -9.94 3.78 -17.55
C GLY A 135 -10.83 3.16 -16.50
N VAL A 136 -10.38 3.11 -15.25
CA VAL A 136 -11.20 2.68 -14.12
C VAL A 136 -12.42 3.59 -14.02
N GLN A 137 -12.20 4.91 -13.95
CA GLN A 137 -13.30 5.87 -13.92
C GLN A 137 -14.22 5.83 -15.15
N ARG A 138 -13.76 5.32 -16.30
CA ARG A 138 -14.59 5.19 -17.49
C ARG A 138 -15.13 3.75 -17.67
N HIS A 139 -14.95 2.90 -16.68
CA HIS A 139 -15.39 1.51 -16.62
C HIS A 139 -14.90 0.63 -17.78
N TYR A 140 -13.74 0.95 -18.39
CA TYR A 140 -13.06 0.08 -19.36
C TYR A 140 -11.78 -0.55 -18.82
N LYS A 141 -11.44 -0.24 -17.56
CA LYS A 141 -10.41 -0.93 -16.78
C LYS A 141 -11.01 -1.38 -15.46
N ASP A 142 -10.62 -2.56 -15.01
CA ASP A 142 -11.15 -3.16 -13.78
C ASP A 142 -10.07 -3.35 -12.71
N PHE A 143 -10.44 -4.04 -11.64
CA PHE A 143 -9.52 -4.36 -10.55
C PHE A 143 -8.32 -5.22 -11.01
N ASP A 144 -8.54 -6.12 -11.95
CA ASP A 144 -7.50 -7.04 -12.43
C ASP A 144 -6.47 -6.29 -13.27
N ASP A 145 -6.90 -5.33 -14.11
CA ASP A 145 -5.99 -4.42 -14.81
C ASP A 145 -5.07 -3.66 -13.83
N VAL A 146 -5.63 -3.14 -12.73
CA VAL A 146 -4.87 -2.42 -11.69
C VAL A 146 -3.89 -3.37 -11.00
N ARG A 147 -4.33 -4.58 -10.69
CA ARG A 147 -3.48 -5.61 -10.07
C ARG A 147 -2.31 -5.98 -10.96
N GLU A 148 -2.54 -6.23 -12.26
CA GLU A 148 -1.47 -6.57 -13.20
C GLU A 148 -0.50 -5.41 -13.40
N PHE A 149 -0.98 -4.17 -13.44
CA PHE A 149 -0.12 -2.99 -13.45
C PHE A 149 0.81 -2.94 -12.23
N LEU A 150 0.31 -3.20 -11.02
CA LEU A 150 1.15 -3.18 -9.82
C LEU A 150 2.11 -4.36 -9.76
N LYS A 151 1.72 -5.56 -10.19
CA LYS A 151 2.60 -6.74 -10.24
C LYS A 151 3.89 -6.48 -11.01
N ARG A 152 3.80 -5.80 -12.16
CA ARG A 152 4.96 -5.48 -13.00
C ARG A 152 5.73 -4.23 -12.56
N SER A 153 5.08 -3.27 -11.90
CA SER A 153 5.65 -1.95 -11.63
C SER A 153 6.23 -1.80 -10.23
N VAL A 154 5.76 -2.60 -9.27
CA VAL A 154 6.22 -2.53 -7.89
C VAL A 154 7.60 -3.18 -7.76
N ILE A 155 8.53 -2.52 -7.08
CA ILE A 155 9.84 -3.07 -6.74
C ILE A 155 9.98 -3.21 -5.22
N THR A 156 10.89 -4.05 -4.76
CA THR A 156 11.27 -4.10 -3.34
C THR A 156 12.28 -3.00 -3.06
N PHE A 157 12.19 -2.32 -1.91
CA PHE A 157 13.21 -1.37 -1.49
C PHE A 157 14.59 -2.04 -1.54
N ARG A 158 15.51 -1.49 -2.33
CA ARG A 158 16.93 -1.68 -2.10
C ARG A 158 17.34 -0.59 -1.13
N SER A 159 17.74 -0.97 0.08
CA SER A 159 18.48 -0.07 0.96
C SER A 159 19.62 0.52 0.15
N ARG A 160 19.56 1.83 -0.11
CA ARG A 160 20.75 2.59 -0.52
C ARG A 160 21.61 2.79 0.72
#